data_AF-M0P7V7-F1
#
_entry.id   AF-M0P7V7-F1
#
_cell.length_a   1.000
_cell.length_b   1.000
_cell.length_c   1.000
_cell.angle_alpha   90.00
_cell.angle_beta   90.00
_cell.angle_gamma   90.00
#
_symmetry.space_group_name_H-M   'P 1'
#
loop_
_entity.id
_entity.type
_entity.pdbx_description
1 polymer ?
#
loop_
_entity_poly.entity_id
_entity_poly.type
_entity_poly.pdbx_seq_one_letter_code
_entity_poly.pdbx_strand_id
1 'polypeptide(L)' 'MTELLRVTAGELSVDEIIDALNEGRRILVDVEVAGGRHEVVLRYDGETYHCDTPTNLHRHTEETEMRGCIDRMGYAADSA' A
#
# COMPACT_ATOMS: atom_id res chain seq x y z
N MET A 1 -0.57 -19.33 5.98
CA MET A 1 -1.80 -18.53 5.88
C MET A 1 -1.33 -17.13 5.58
N THR A 2 -1.66 -16.56 4.41
CA THR A 2 -1.23 -15.19 4.08
C THR A 2 -2.00 -14.25 4.99
N GLU A 3 -1.33 -13.65 5.96
CA GLU A 3 -1.94 -12.67 6.84
C GLU A 3 -2.30 -11.43 6.03
N LEU A 4 -3.59 -11.09 6.07
CA LEU A 4 -4.15 -9.90 5.45
C LEU A 4 -4.27 -8.82 6.54
N LEU A 5 -3.57 -7.71 6.36
CA LEU A 5 -3.63 -6.56 7.23
C LEU A 5 -4.54 -5.52 6.59
N ARG A 6 -5.67 -5.20 7.24
CA ARG A 6 -6.59 -4.16 6.76
C ARG A 6 -6.36 -2.90 7.57
N VAL A 7 -6.08 -1.80 6.88
CA VAL A 7 -5.78 -0.50 7.47
C VAL A 7 -6.47 0.62 6.73
N THR A 8 -6.64 1.76 7.38
CA THR A 8 -7.14 2.98 6.73
C THR A 8 -5.96 3.78 6.18
N ALA A 9 -6.19 4.54 5.10
CA ALA A 9 -5.19 5.49 4.60
C ALA A 9 -4.77 6.44 5.72
N GLY A 10 -3.46 6.56 5.95
CA GLY A 10 -2.93 7.37 7.04
C GLY A 10 -2.77 6.64 8.39
N GLU A 11 -3.12 5.36 8.48
CA GLU A 11 -3.02 4.58 9.73
C GLU A 11 -1.62 4.00 9.96
N LEU A 12 -0.92 3.62 8.89
CA LEU A 12 0.46 3.12 8.93
C LEU A 12 1.41 4.07 8.22
N SER A 13 2.65 4.16 8.69
CA SER A 13 3.71 4.86 7.97
C SER A 13 4.15 4.08 6.73
N VAL A 14 4.80 4.77 5.78
CA VAL A 14 5.34 4.15 4.56
C VAL A 14 6.25 2.97 4.89
N ASP A 15 7.13 3.14 5.89
CA ASP A 15 8.04 2.07 6.31
C ASP A 15 7.32 0.86 6.90
N GLU A 16 6.28 1.05 7.71
CA GLU A 16 5.49 -0.06 8.26
C GLU A 16 4.75 -0.84 7.17
N ILE A 17 4.22 -0.13 6.18
CA ILE A 17 3.59 -0.74 5.01
C ILE A 17 4.60 -1.60 4.25
N ILE A 18 5.78 -1.05 3.96
CA ILE A 18 6.84 -1.76 3.24
C ILE A 18 7.36 -2.96 4.05
N ASP A 19 7.59 -2.80 5.35
CA ASP A 19 8.05 -3.88 6.22
C ASP A 19 7.07 -5.04 6.23
N ALA A 20 5.78 -4.76 6.43
CA ALA A 20 4.73 -5.78 6.37
C ALA A 20 4.64 -6.47 4.99
N LEU A 21 4.84 -5.74 3.89
CA LEU A 21 4.91 -6.34 2.56
C LEU A 21 6.13 -7.26 2.39
N ASN A 22 7.29 -6.85 2.91
CA ASN A 22 8.52 -7.65 2.90
C ASN A 22 8.43 -8.90 3.80
N GLU A 23 7.64 -8.84 4.88
CA GLU A 23 7.27 -10.01 5.69
C GLU A 23 6.36 -11.00 4.93
N GLY A 24 5.90 -10.66 3.72
CA GLY A 24 4.98 -11.46 2.93
C GLY A 24 3.52 -11.30 3.34
N ARG A 25 3.18 -10.26 4.12
CA ARG A 25 1.79 -9.90 4.41
C ARG A 25 1.18 -9.18 3.22
N ARG A 26 -0.14 -9.26 3.13
CA ARG A 26 -0.92 -8.52 2.12
C ARG A 26 -1.67 -7.41 2.82
N ILE A 27 -1.61 -6.19 2.30
CA ILE A 27 -2.19 -5.02 2.95
C ILE A 27 -3.36 -4.51 2.13
N LEU A 28 -4.48 -4.28 2.81
CA LEU A 28 -5.70 -3.70 2.30
C LEU A 28 -5.83 -2.30 2.88
N VAL A 29 -5.66 -1.28 2.05
CA VAL A 29 -5.76 0.13 2.45
C VAL A 29 -7.11 0.67 2.02
N ASP A 30 -7.92 1.07 2.98
CA ASP A 30 -9.16 1.80 2.74
C ASP A 30 -8.87 3.30 2.61
N VAL A 31 -9.10 3.86 1.42
CA VAL A 31 -8.86 5.25 1.09
C VAL A 31 -10.19 5.94 0.81
N GLU A 32 -10.46 7.08 1.45
CA GLU A 32 -11.65 7.87 1.14
C GLU A 32 -11.28 9.04 0.21
N VAL A 33 -11.79 9.02 -1.02
CA VAL A 33 -11.53 10.05 -2.03
C VAL A 33 -12.86 10.56 -2.59
N ALA A 34 -13.07 11.88 -2.59
CA ALA A 34 -14.27 12.54 -3.13
C ALA A 34 -15.61 11.99 -2.59
N GLY A 35 -15.63 11.51 -1.33
CA GLY A 35 -16.81 10.92 -0.69
C GLY A 35 -17.09 9.46 -1.07
N GLY A 36 -16.19 8.82 -1.82
CA GLY A 36 -16.19 7.38 -2.09
C GLY A 36 -15.08 6.67 -1.32
N ARG A 37 -15.40 5.54 -0.70
CA ARG A 37 -14.40 4.64 -0.10
C ARG A 37 -13.89 3.70 -1.18
N HIS A 38 -12.58 3.74 -1.40
CA HIS A 38 -11.85 2.92 -2.35
C HIS A 38 -10.93 1.98 -1.59
N GLU A 39 -10.98 0.71 -1.96
CA GLU A 39 -10.12 -0.30 -1.39
C GLU A 39 -8.90 -0.50 -2.32
N VAL A 40 -7.69 -0.35 -1.77
CA VAL A 40 -6.43 -0.52 -2.47
C VAL A 40 -5.70 -1.72 -1.88
N VAL A 41 -5.15 -2.57 -2.74
CA VAL A 41 -4.41 -3.75 -2.30
C VAL A 41 -2.93 -3.60 -2.60
N LEU A 42 -2.12 -3.62 -1.55
CA LEU A 42 -0.68 -3.66 -1.63
C LEU A 42 -0.21 -5.09 -1.39
N ARG A 43 0.66 -5.60 -2.26
CA ARG A 43 1.27 -6.91 -2.11
C ARG A 43 2.69 -6.92 -2.66
N TYR A 44 3.51 -7.81 -2.12
CA TYR A 44 4.84 -8.08 -2.62
C TYR A 44 5.01 -9.58 -2.87
N ASP A 45 5.56 -9.94 -4.02
CA ASP A 45 5.75 -11.34 -4.43
C ASP A 45 7.18 -11.85 -4.11
N GLY A 46 8.03 -11.02 -3.53
CA GLY A 46 9.46 -11.30 -3.35
C GLY A 46 10.34 -10.71 -4.46
N GLU A 47 9.74 -10.29 -5.57
CA GLU A 47 10.46 -9.67 -6.70
C GLU A 47 9.87 -8.31 -7.10
N THR A 48 8.56 -8.12 -6.97
CA THR A 48 7.86 -6.92 -7.44
C THR A 48 6.71 -6.55 -6.51
N TYR A 49 6.67 -5.28 -6.13
CA TYR A 49 5.57 -4.66 -5.43
C TYR A 49 4.42 -4.39 -6.40
N HIS A 50 3.22 -4.71 -5.97
CA HIS A 50 2.00 -4.45 -6.72
C HIS A 50 1.09 -3.58 -5.88
N CYS A 51 0.67 -2.46 -6.47
CA CYS A 51 -0.32 -1.56 -5.94
C CYS A 51 -1.56 -1.65 -6.83
N ASP A 52 -2.51 -2.50 -6.40
CA ASP A 52 -3.76 -2.74 -7.09
C ASP A 52 -4.76 -1.68 -6.62
N THR A 53 -4.94 -0.66 -7.44
CA THR A 53 -5.96 0.36 -7.22
C THR A 53 -7.19 0.03 -8.07
N PRO A 54 -8.39 0.49 -7.70
CA PRO A 54 -9.60 0.19 -8.47
C PRO A 54 -9.55 0.61 -9.94
N THR A 55 -8.73 1.63 -10.24
CA THR A 55 -8.61 2.22 -11.58
C THR A 55 -7.38 1.73 -12.34
N ASN A 56 -6.33 1.27 -11.65
CA ASN A 56 -5.09 0.86 -12.29
C ASN A 56 -4.24 -0.07 -11.41
N LEU A 57 -3.47 -0.95 -12.04
CA LEU A 57 -2.51 -1.82 -11.37
C LEU A 57 -1.10 -1.29 -11.60
N HIS A 58 -0.52 -0.67 -10.59
CA HIS A 58 0.87 -0.22 -10.62
C HIS A 58 1.80 -1.33 -10.12
N ARG A 59 2.98 -1.46 -10.74
CA ARG A 59 3.99 -2.45 -10.38
C ARG A 59 5.34 -1.76 -10.23
N HIS A 60 6.06 -2.09 -9.17
CA HIS A 60 7.36 -1.50 -8.85
C HIS A 60 8.35 -2.59 -8.47
N THR A 61 9.50 -2.63 -9.12
CA THR A 61 10.59 -3.57 -8.77
C THR A 61 11.46 -3.04 -7.64
N GLU A 62 11.41 -1.74 -7.37
CA GLU A 62 12.22 -1.07 -6.36
C GLU A 62 11.35 -0.59 -5.20
N GLU A 63 11.88 -0.73 -3.98
CA GLU A 63 11.22 -0.25 -2.77
C GLU A 63 11.04 1.26 -2.80
N THR A 64 12.04 2.02 -3.26
CA THR A 64 11.97 3.50 -3.36
C THR A 64 10.84 3.97 -4.27
N GLU A 65 10.62 3.27 -5.39
CA GLU A 65 9.51 3.54 -6.32
C GLU A 65 8.15 3.28 -5.64
N MET A 66 8.05 2.16 -4.91
CA MET A 66 6.85 1.80 -4.16
C MET A 66 6.56 2.82 -3.04
N ARG A 67 7.58 3.22 -2.27
CA ARG A 67 7.47 4.27 -1.25
C ARG A 67 6.94 5.57 -1.85
N GLY A 68 7.51 6.00 -2.98
CA GLY A 68 7.04 7.20 -3.68
C GLY A 68 5.61 7.07 -4.21
N CYS A 69 5.17 5.86 -4.60
CA CYS A 69 3.77 5.60 -4.97
C CYS A 69 2.83 5.74 -3.76
N ILE A 70 3.15 5.09 -2.64
CA ILE A 70 2.37 5.13 -1.40
C ILE A 70 2.23 6.58 -0.90
N ASP A 71 3.33 7.33 -0.90
CA ASP A 71 3.37 8.74 -0.49
C ASP A 71 2.56 9.63 -1.43
N ARG A 72 2.79 9.54 -2.74
CA ARG A 72 2.05 10.31 -3.75
C ARG A 72 0.55 10.06 -3.70
N MET A 73 0.14 8.83 -3.39
CA MET A 73 -1.26 8.46 -3.32
C MET A 73 -1.89 8.73 -1.94
N GLY A 74 -1.09 9.09 -0.93
CA GLY A 74 -1.56 9.39 0.41
C GLY A 74 -2.07 8.16 1.17
N TYR A 75 -1.49 6.98 0.94
CA TYR A 75 -1.89 5.75 1.62
C TYR A 75 -1.27 5.61 3.00
N ALA A 76 -0.09 6.19 3.20
CA ALA A 76 0.60 6.20 4.48
C ALA A 76 0.26 7.45 5.29
N ALA A 77 0.52 7.36 6.60
CA ALA A 77 0.54 8.51 7.49
C ALA A 77 1.56 9.53 6.98
N ASP A 78 1.13 10.79 6.83
CA ASP A 78 2.05 11.90 6.62
C ASP A 78 3.00 11.94 7.80
N SER A 79 4.29 11.80 7.52
CA SER A 79 5.34 11.81 8.55
C SER A 79 5.58 13.27 8.95
N ALA A 80 4.66 13.84 9.72
CA ALA A 80 4.78 15.19 10.28
C ALA A 80 5.87 15.28 11.35
#